data_AF-A0A834BI29-F1
#
_entry.id   AF-A0A834BI29-F1
#
_cell.length_a   1.000
_cell.length_b   1.000
_cell.length_c   1.000
_cell.angle_alpha   90.00
_cell.angle_beta   90.00
_cell.angle_gamma   90.00
#
_symmetry.space_group_name_H-M   'P 1'
#
loop_
_entity.id
_entity.type
_entity.pdbx_description
1 polymer ?
#
loop_
_entity_poly.entity_id
_entity_poly.type
_entity_poly.pdbx_seq_one_letter_code
_entity_poly.pdbx_strand_id
1 'polypeptide(L)'
;MKVVRLISLLVFFSYTKCQILLGSFLDAAIQHTNSQNYLEENLRDIVSIMVAHLLQKSTYEEVQTVVKELLGFVEKCKSLNLHEPPSECSHQLMTTFLECICNVQGMADKHVLSDYCKTNNTARHKCFQLSKKDDADYRGTFQIPNPEQICEMSKENPVSVRKMYIYETSRKHPFLYGPTILTMSMCYETASLVAKKKIRLSAS
;
A
#
# COMPACT_ATOMS: atom_id res chain seq x y z
N MET A 1 35.15 -34.90 4.86
CA MET A 1 35.06 -34.19 3.55
C MET A 1 33.69 -34.27 2.87
N LYS A 2 32.94 -35.40 2.89
CA LYS A 2 31.66 -35.54 2.17
C LYS A 2 30.53 -34.62 2.68
N VAL A 3 30.40 -34.46 3.99
CA VAL A 3 29.36 -33.61 4.63
C VAL A 3 29.58 -32.12 4.33
N VAL A 4 30.83 -31.66 4.36
CA VAL A 4 31.20 -30.26 4.05
C VAL A 4 30.88 -29.92 2.59
N ARG A 5 31.12 -30.85 1.65
CA ARG A 5 30.71 -30.69 0.25
C ARG A 5 29.19 -30.63 0.09
N LEU A 6 28.44 -31.43 0.85
CA LEU A 6 26.97 -31.44 0.79
C LEU A 6 26.37 -30.13 1.29
N ILE A 7 26.89 -29.60 2.41
CA ILE A 7 26.48 -28.31 2.97
C ILE A 7 26.83 -27.17 2.00
N SER A 8 28.04 -27.20 1.43
CA SER A 8 28.46 -26.20 0.44
C SER A 8 27.55 -26.19 -0.80
N LEU A 9 27.12 -27.37 -1.28
CA LEU A 9 26.18 -27.48 -2.39
C LEU A 9 24.80 -26.92 -2.03
N LEU A 10 24.27 -27.25 -0.84
CA LEU A 10 22.97 -26.75 -0.38
C LEU A 10 22.95 -25.22 -0.25
N VAL A 11 24.00 -24.62 0.32
CA VAL A 11 24.15 -23.16 0.40
C VAL A 11 24.22 -22.55 -1.00
N PHE A 12 24.96 -23.16 -1.92
CA PHE A 12 25.09 -22.68 -3.29
C PHE A 12 23.75 -22.76 -4.04
N PHE A 13 23.00 -23.86 -3.90
CA PHE A 13 21.66 -24.01 -4.49
C PHE A 13 20.64 -23.04 -3.89
N SER A 14 20.72 -22.77 -2.59
CA SER A 14 19.85 -21.78 -1.94
C SER A 14 20.18 -20.36 -2.42
N TYR A 15 21.46 -20.04 -2.58
CA TYR A 15 21.94 -18.75 -3.09
C TYR A 15 21.55 -18.53 -4.55
N THR A 16 21.75 -19.51 -5.44
CA THR A 16 21.36 -19.40 -6.86
C THR A 16 19.86 -19.25 -7.02
N LYS A 17 19.06 -19.99 -6.23
CA LYS A 17 17.60 -19.85 -6.23
C LYS A 17 17.14 -18.49 -5.73
N CYS A 18 17.80 -17.94 -4.70
CA CYS A 18 17.55 -16.60 -4.19
C CYS A 18 17.90 -15.51 -5.22
N GLN A 19 19.05 -15.64 -5.90
CA GLN A 19 19.48 -14.74 -6.97
C GLN A 19 18.54 -14.76 -8.18
N ILE A 20 18.07 -15.95 -8.60
CA ILE A 20 17.08 -16.08 -9.67
C ILE A 20 15.76 -15.43 -9.26
N LEU A 21 15.30 -15.66 -8.03
CA LEU A 21 14.09 -15.05 -7.49
C LEU A 21 14.21 -13.51 -7.47
N LEU A 22 15.34 -12.99 -6.99
CA LEU A 22 15.65 -11.56 -6.93
C LEU A 22 15.73 -10.95 -8.34
N GLY A 23 16.35 -11.64 -9.30
CA GLY A 23 16.43 -11.22 -10.70
C GLY A 23 15.05 -11.18 -11.36
N SER A 24 14.20 -12.19 -11.15
CA SER A 24 12.82 -12.17 -11.64
C SER A 24 11.98 -11.08 -11.00
N PHE A 25 12.17 -10.79 -9.70
CA PHE A 25 11.52 -9.66 -9.03
C PHE A 25 11.96 -8.31 -9.59
N LEU A 26 13.26 -8.16 -9.86
CA LEU A 26 13.83 -6.94 -10.41
C LEU A 26 13.36 -6.71 -11.85
N ASP A 27 13.32 -7.75 -12.68
CA ASP A 27 12.84 -7.68 -14.07
C ASP A 27 11.35 -7.31 -14.14
N ALA A 28 10.52 -7.93 -13.29
CA ALA A 28 9.11 -7.57 -13.16
C ALA A 28 8.91 -6.12 -12.68
N ALA A 29 9.73 -5.66 -11.70
CA ALA A 29 9.67 -4.30 -11.21
C ALA A 29 10.08 -3.27 -12.28
N ILE A 30 11.09 -3.57 -13.10
CA ILE A 30 11.56 -2.70 -14.18
C ILE A 30 10.54 -2.62 -15.31
N GLN A 31 9.97 -3.74 -15.76
CA GLN A 31 8.94 -3.76 -16.80
C GLN A 31 7.71 -2.92 -16.42
N HIS A 32 7.30 -2.95 -15.16
CA HIS A 32 6.17 -2.16 -14.68
C HIS A 32 6.47 -0.67 -14.52
N THR A 33 7.69 -0.30 -14.10
CA THR A 33 8.07 1.11 -13.90
C THR A 33 8.18 1.89 -15.23
N ASN A 34 8.44 1.19 -16.34
CA ASN A 34 8.61 1.79 -17.67
C ASN A 34 7.29 1.96 -18.45
N SER A 35 6.12 1.58 -17.91
CA SER A 35 4.85 1.86 -18.58
C SER A 35 4.56 3.37 -18.52
N GLN A 36 4.24 3.98 -19.66
CA GLN A 36 3.90 5.42 -19.74
C GLN A 36 2.67 5.80 -18.89
N ASN A 37 1.95 4.82 -18.32
CA ASN A 37 0.74 4.99 -17.54
C ASN A 37 0.87 4.50 -16.08
N TYR A 38 2.08 4.32 -15.55
CA TYR A 38 2.30 3.80 -14.19
C TYR A 38 1.49 4.55 -13.11
N LEU A 39 1.42 5.88 -13.19
CA LEU A 39 0.64 6.68 -12.25
C LEU A 39 -0.86 6.44 -12.38
N GLU A 40 -1.37 6.32 -13.60
CA GLU A 40 -2.79 6.13 -13.89
C GLU A 40 -3.26 4.73 -13.49
N GLU A 41 -2.47 3.71 -13.81
CA GLU A 41 -2.73 2.31 -13.45
C GLU A 41 -2.74 2.08 -11.93
N ASN A 42 -1.93 2.85 -11.19
CA ASN A 42 -1.74 2.69 -9.75
C ASN A 42 -2.35 3.82 -8.91
N LEU A 43 -3.11 4.74 -9.51
CA LEU A 43 -3.61 5.94 -8.84
C LEU A 43 -4.37 5.59 -7.55
N ARG A 44 -5.26 4.59 -7.60
CA ARG A 44 -6.02 4.12 -6.44
C ARG A 44 -5.12 3.61 -5.32
N ASP A 45 -4.06 2.88 -5.67
CA ASP A 45 -3.12 2.32 -4.70
C ASP A 45 -2.28 3.43 -4.07
N ILE A 46 -1.82 4.41 -4.86
CA ILE A 46 -1.08 5.58 -4.38
C ILE A 46 -1.92 6.40 -3.42
N VAL A 47 -3.18 6.67 -3.77
CA VAL A 47 -4.12 7.37 -2.88
C VAL A 47 -4.35 6.54 -1.61
N SER A 48 -4.50 5.21 -1.73
CA SER A 48 -4.65 4.32 -0.56
C SER A 48 -3.45 4.37 0.38
N ILE A 49 -2.23 4.38 -0.15
CA ILE A 49 -0.99 4.54 0.62
C ILE A 49 -1.02 5.87 1.39
N MET A 50 -1.33 6.97 0.69
CA MET A 50 -1.39 8.30 1.29
C MET A 50 -2.41 8.39 2.42
N VAL A 51 -3.64 7.89 2.21
CA VAL A 51 -4.69 7.90 3.24
C VAL A 51 -4.28 7.04 4.43
N ALA A 52 -3.76 5.83 4.20
CA ALA A 52 -3.35 4.93 5.28
C ALA A 52 -2.14 5.47 6.07
N HIS A 53 -1.21 6.19 5.42
CA HIS A 53 -0.13 6.89 6.11
C HIS A 53 -0.63 7.95 7.11
N LEU A 54 -1.72 8.66 6.77
CA LEU A 54 -2.25 9.76 7.58
C LEU A 54 -3.30 9.29 8.59
N LEU A 55 -4.01 8.20 8.28
CA LEU A 55 -5.07 7.62 9.10
C LEU A 55 -4.69 6.23 9.62
N GLN A 56 -3.53 6.10 10.24
CA GLN A 56 -2.97 4.80 10.67
C GLN A 56 -3.89 3.97 11.58
N LYS A 57 -4.79 4.63 12.31
CA LYS A 57 -5.74 4.00 13.24
C LYS A 57 -7.06 3.58 12.58
N SER A 58 -7.28 3.95 11.33
CA SER A 58 -8.52 3.64 10.62
C SER A 58 -8.50 2.22 10.06
N THR A 59 -9.68 1.61 10.00
CA THR A 59 -9.95 0.30 9.40
C THR A 59 -9.76 0.34 7.87
N TYR A 60 -9.72 -0.82 7.23
CA TYR A 60 -9.55 -0.91 5.79
C TYR A 60 -10.74 -0.25 5.06
N GLU A 61 -11.97 -0.52 5.50
CA GLU A 61 -13.21 0.00 4.93
C GLU A 61 -13.29 1.52 5.02
N GLU A 62 -12.89 2.06 6.17
CA GLU A 62 -12.76 3.49 6.42
C GLU A 62 -11.77 4.15 5.45
N VAL A 63 -10.57 3.56 5.28
CA VAL A 63 -9.58 4.05 4.30
C VAL A 63 -10.15 4.00 2.88
N GLN A 64 -10.80 2.91 2.48
CA GLN A 64 -11.35 2.78 1.13
C GLN A 64 -12.50 3.76 0.84
N THR A 65 -13.26 4.15 1.87
CA THR A 65 -14.30 5.18 1.76
C THR A 65 -13.67 6.52 1.36
N VAL A 66 -12.64 6.95 2.08
CA VAL A 66 -11.92 8.21 1.76
C VAL A 66 -11.26 8.15 0.38
N VAL A 67 -10.62 7.02 0.05
CA VAL A 67 -9.98 6.81 -1.26
C VAL A 67 -10.98 6.96 -2.41
N LYS A 68 -12.20 6.43 -2.26
CA LYS A 68 -13.24 6.51 -3.29
C LYS A 68 -13.66 7.96 -3.54
N GLU A 69 -13.85 8.75 -2.49
CA GLU A 69 -14.21 10.17 -2.63
C GLU A 69 -13.09 10.97 -3.30
N LEU A 70 -11.84 10.75 -2.87
CA LEU A 70 -10.68 11.40 -3.47
C LEU A 70 -10.51 11.10 -4.95
N LEU A 71 -10.67 9.84 -5.37
CA LEU A 71 -10.60 9.48 -6.78
C LEU A 71 -11.70 10.16 -7.59
N GLY A 72 -12.90 10.28 -7.03
CA GLY A 72 -13.98 11.05 -7.65
C GLY A 72 -13.64 12.53 -7.84
N PHE A 73 -12.82 13.11 -6.97
CA PHE A 73 -12.29 14.46 -7.13
C PHE A 73 -11.17 14.54 -8.17
N VAL A 74 -10.23 13.59 -8.17
CA VAL A 74 -9.15 13.54 -9.19
C VAL A 74 -9.72 13.46 -10.61
N GLU A 75 -10.78 12.68 -10.82
CA GLU A 75 -11.46 12.62 -12.12
C GLU A 75 -12.08 13.97 -12.51
N LYS A 76 -12.67 14.70 -11.55
CA LYS A 76 -13.16 16.06 -11.78
C LYS A 76 -12.01 17.01 -12.16
N CYS A 77 -10.88 16.93 -11.47
CA CYS A 77 -9.68 17.69 -11.82
C CYS A 77 -9.15 17.34 -13.22
N LYS A 78 -9.16 16.07 -13.62
CA LYS A 78 -8.77 15.64 -14.98
C LYS A 78 -9.72 16.19 -16.03
N SER A 79 -11.00 16.35 -15.70
CA SER A 79 -12.01 16.94 -16.59
C SER A 79 -11.96 18.47 -16.68
N LEU A 80 -11.41 19.13 -15.65
CA LEU A 80 -11.12 20.57 -15.63
C LEU A 80 -9.82 20.82 -16.43
N ASN A 81 -9.94 21.07 -17.73
CA ASN A 81 -8.79 21.16 -18.63
C ASN A 81 -7.99 22.49 -18.54
N LEU A 82 -6.66 22.32 -18.55
CA LEU A 82 -5.55 23.18 -19.03
C LEU A 82 -5.23 24.55 -18.43
N HIS A 83 -6.15 25.26 -17.78
CA HIS A 83 -5.87 26.66 -17.37
C HIS A 83 -5.35 26.81 -15.93
N GLU A 84 -5.58 25.82 -15.08
CA GLU A 84 -5.04 25.78 -13.72
C GLU A 84 -3.67 25.10 -13.70
N PRO A 85 -2.66 25.70 -13.05
CA PRO A 85 -1.36 25.08 -12.95
C PRO A 85 -1.46 23.77 -12.15
N PRO A 86 -0.66 22.73 -12.46
CA PRO A 86 -0.68 21.44 -11.74
C PRO A 86 -0.57 21.57 -10.21
N SER A 87 0.10 22.62 -9.72
CA SER A 87 0.19 22.95 -8.31
C SER A 87 -1.16 23.27 -7.66
N GLU A 88 -2.05 23.97 -8.37
CA GLU A 88 -3.36 24.36 -7.85
C GLU A 88 -4.26 23.13 -7.68
N CYS A 89 -4.27 22.24 -8.68
CA CYS A 89 -4.95 20.95 -8.60
C CYS A 89 -4.46 20.12 -7.39
N SER A 90 -3.14 20.06 -7.16
CA SER A 90 -2.59 19.35 -6.01
C SER A 90 -3.00 19.97 -4.66
N HIS A 91 -3.06 21.30 -4.59
CA HIS A 91 -3.47 22.02 -3.39
C HIS A 91 -4.96 21.82 -3.10
N GLN A 92 -5.80 21.86 -4.12
CA GLN A 92 -7.24 21.56 -4.02
C GLN A 92 -7.46 20.11 -3.60
N LEU A 93 -6.75 19.15 -4.20
CA LEU A 93 -6.84 17.74 -3.81
C LEU A 93 -6.49 17.52 -2.33
N MET A 94 -5.40 18.14 -1.85
CA MET A 94 -5.01 18.08 -0.44
C MET A 94 -6.05 18.74 0.47
N THR A 95 -6.62 19.86 0.06
CA THR A 95 -7.69 20.54 0.79
C THR A 95 -8.94 19.67 0.88
N THR A 96 -9.40 19.13 -0.25
CA THR A 96 -10.54 18.22 -0.33
C THR A 96 -10.33 16.96 0.50
N PHE A 97 -9.12 16.38 0.50
CA PHE A 97 -8.78 15.25 1.38
C PHE A 97 -9.01 15.58 2.85
N LEU A 98 -8.48 16.72 3.29
CA LEU A 98 -8.53 17.16 4.67
C LEU A 98 -9.96 17.51 5.12
N GLU A 99 -10.81 17.95 4.20
CA GLU A 99 -12.24 18.18 4.44
C GLU A 99 -13.04 16.88 4.44
N CYS A 100 -12.75 15.98 3.50
CA CYS A 100 -13.36 14.65 3.41
C CYS A 100 -13.23 13.90 4.73
N ILE A 101 -12.03 13.83 5.32
CA ILE A 101 -11.83 13.13 6.61
C ILE A 101 -12.75 13.67 7.72
N CYS A 102 -13.02 14.97 7.72
CA CYS A 102 -13.88 15.61 8.72
C CYS A 102 -15.37 15.41 8.47
N ASN A 103 -15.75 15.05 7.23
CA ASN A 103 -17.13 14.86 6.82
C ASN A 103 -17.54 13.38 6.76
N VAL A 104 -16.58 12.45 6.78
CA VAL A 104 -16.86 11.01 6.87
C VAL A 104 -17.45 10.68 8.24
N GLN A 105 -18.68 10.17 8.24
CA GLN A 105 -19.42 9.78 9.43
C GLN A 105 -18.59 8.81 10.30
N GLY A 106 -18.48 9.09 11.60
CA GLY A 106 -17.73 8.26 12.55
C GLY A 106 -16.20 8.45 12.53
N MET A 107 -15.63 9.06 11.50
CA MET A 107 -14.19 9.43 11.51
C MET A 107 -13.94 10.68 12.35
N ALA A 108 -14.74 11.72 12.19
CA ALA A 108 -14.61 12.95 12.95
C ALA A 108 -14.81 12.74 14.46
N ASP A 109 -15.62 11.74 14.84
CA ASP A 109 -15.93 11.42 16.24
C ASP A 109 -14.78 10.72 16.98
N LYS A 110 -13.75 10.25 16.26
CA LYS A 110 -12.51 9.78 16.89
C LYS A 110 -11.85 11.00 17.54
N HIS A 111 -11.76 11.02 18.87
CA HIS A 111 -11.33 12.17 19.68
C HIS A 111 -10.19 13.00 19.09
N VAL A 112 -9.14 12.34 18.57
CA VAL A 112 -7.96 12.97 17.96
C VAL A 112 -8.28 13.74 16.66
N LEU A 113 -9.20 13.23 15.83
CA LEU A 113 -9.60 13.84 14.57
C LEU A 113 -10.56 15.01 14.77
N SER A 114 -11.43 14.94 15.79
CA SER A 114 -12.40 16.00 16.11
C SER A 114 -11.74 17.36 16.34
N ASP A 115 -10.57 17.38 16.97
CA ASP A 115 -9.85 18.61 17.27
C ASP A 115 -9.14 19.17 16.03
N TYR A 116 -8.68 18.30 15.13
CA TYR A 116 -8.07 18.72 13.87
C TYR A 116 -9.10 19.37 12.95
N CYS A 117 -10.33 18.85 12.93
CA CYS A 117 -11.41 19.33 12.08
C CYS A 117 -11.93 20.72 12.44
N LYS A 118 -11.68 21.20 13.67
CA LYS A 118 -12.00 22.57 14.10
C LYS A 118 -11.03 23.63 13.55
N THR A 119 -9.92 23.22 12.95
CA THR A 119 -8.88 24.12 12.45
C THR A 119 -8.99 24.34 10.92
N ASN A 120 -8.34 25.39 10.42
CA ASN A 120 -8.23 25.66 8.98
C ASN A 120 -7.36 24.62 8.26
N ASN A 121 -7.46 24.53 6.93
CA ASN A 121 -6.81 23.46 6.15
C ASN A 121 -5.28 23.41 6.32
N THR A 122 -4.59 24.56 6.46
CA THR A 122 -3.14 24.60 6.68
C THR A 122 -2.77 24.02 8.05
N ALA A 123 -3.46 24.41 9.12
CA ALA A 123 -3.25 23.90 10.46
C ALA A 123 -3.64 22.41 10.54
N ARG A 124 -4.77 22.05 9.92
CA ARG A 124 -5.27 20.68 9.84
C ARG A 124 -4.26 19.76 9.15
N HIS A 125 -3.67 20.19 8.03
CA HIS A 125 -2.60 19.43 7.36
C HIS A 125 -1.42 19.16 8.30
N LYS A 126 -0.95 20.20 9.03
CA LYS A 126 0.13 20.05 10.00
C LYS A 126 -0.26 19.08 11.13
N CYS A 127 -1.49 19.13 11.63
CA CYS A 127 -1.98 18.19 12.64
C CYS A 127 -1.90 16.74 12.13
N PHE A 128 -2.36 16.46 10.91
CA PHE A 128 -2.26 15.12 10.33
C PHE A 128 -0.80 14.67 10.16
N GLN A 129 0.09 15.55 9.71
CA GLN A 129 1.52 15.23 9.59
C GLN A 129 2.14 14.91 10.95
N LEU A 130 1.85 15.71 11.98
CA LEU A 130 2.34 15.49 13.36
C LEU A 130 1.71 14.27 14.04
N SER A 131 0.53 13.85 13.58
CA SER A 131 -0.16 12.67 14.11
C SER A 131 0.44 11.35 13.63
N LYS A 132 1.27 11.37 12.58
CA LYS A 132 1.97 10.19 12.09
C LYS A 132 2.91 9.69 13.18
N LYS A 133 2.76 8.43 13.56
CA LYS A 133 3.61 7.76 14.54
C LYS A 133 4.32 6.59 13.93
N ASP A 134 5.64 6.56 14.08
CA ASP A 134 6.44 5.35 13.87
C ASP A 134 6.55 4.57 15.18
N ASP A 135 5.41 4.12 15.69
CA ASP A 135 5.35 3.44 16.99
C ASP A 135 5.59 1.93 16.84
N ALA A 136 6.34 1.34 17.77
CA ALA A 136 6.59 -0.09 17.79
C ALA A 136 5.29 -0.90 18.00
N ASP A 137 4.32 -0.34 18.71
CA ASP A 137 3.00 -0.95 18.93
C ASP A 137 2.18 -1.09 17.63
N TYR A 138 2.38 -0.19 16.65
CA TYR A 138 1.79 -0.34 15.32
C TYR A 138 2.55 -1.36 14.46
N ARG A 139 3.84 -1.57 14.75
CA ARG A 139 4.65 -2.63 14.15
C ARG A 139 4.36 -4.01 14.76
N GLY A 140 3.13 -4.28 15.20
CA GLY A 140 2.69 -5.66 15.44
C GLY A 140 3.10 -6.50 14.24
N THR A 141 3.82 -7.61 14.47
CA THR A 141 4.57 -8.33 13.42
C THR A 141 3.70 -8.48 12.19
N PHE A 142 3.97 -7.68 11.15
CA PHE A 142 3.46 -7.97 9.83
C PHE A 142 4.23 -9.21 9.39
N GLN A 143 3.75 -10.36 9.85
CA GLN A 143 4.17 -11.62 9.30
C GLN A 143 3.58 -11.62 7.92
N ILE A 144 4.45 -11.59 6.92
CA ILE A 144 4.10 -11.96 5.56
C ILE A 144 3.42 -13.33 5.69
N PRO A 145 2.10 -13.43 5.49
CA PRO A 145 1.40 -14.68 5.72
C PRO A 145 2.03 -15.76 4.85
N ASN A 146 2.14 -16.96 5.39
CA ASN A 146 2.73 -18.05 4.64
C ASN A 146 1.86 -18.38 3.40
N PRO A 147 2.41 -19.11 2.42
CA PRO A 147 1.67 -19.53 1.21
C PRO A 147 0.27 -20.10 1.46
N GLU A 148 0.06 -20.83 2.55
CA GLU A 148 -1.21 -21.47 2.91
C GLU A 148 -2.21 -20.42 3.44
N GLN A 149 -1.77 -19.53 4.33
CA GLN A 149 -2.56 -18.40 4.85
C GLN A 149 -2.98 -17.43 3.75
N ILE A 150 -2.12 -17.20 2.75
CA ILE A 150 -2.44 -16.42 1.54
C ILE A 150 -3.55 -17.09 0.72
N CYS A 151 -3.59 -18.43 0.69
CA CYS A 151 -4.66 -19.18 0.02
C CYS A 151 -5.98 -19.11 0.80
N GLU A 152 -5.93 -19.09 2.13
CA GLU A 152 -7.10 -18.98 3.01
C GLU A 152 -7.70 -17.57 3.02
N MET A 153 -6.90 -16.52 3.20
CA MET A 153 -7.39 -15.13 3.15
C MET A 153 -8.05 -14.79 1.81
N SER A 154 -7.54 -15.37 0.72
CA SER A 154 -8.12 -15.25 -0.61
C SER A 154 -9.50 -15.90 -0.76
N LYS A 155 -9.89 -16.81 0.14
CA LYS A 155 -11.21 -17.43 0.19
C LYS A 155 -12.17 -16.65 1.09
N GLU A 156 -11.67 -16.09 2.20
CA GLU A 156 -12.49 -15.47 3.24
C GLU A 156 -12.80 -13.98 2.99
N ASN A 157 -11.95 -13.27 2.24
CA ASN A 157 -12.18 -11.86 1.91
C ASN A 157 -11.81 -11.60 0.44
N PRO A 158 -12.73 -11.09 -0.41
CA PRO A 158 -12.46 -10.89 -1.85
C PRO A 158 -11.49 -9.73 -2.14
N VAL A 159 -10.95 -9.07 -1.10
CA VAL A 159 -9.93 -8.04 -1.24
C VAL A 159 -8.64 -8.68 -1.78
N SER A 160 -8.08 -8.12 -2.85
CA SER A 160 -6.83 -8.65 -3.41
C SER A 160 -5.70 -8.57 -2.38
N VAL A 161 -4.85 -9.59 -2.38
CA VAL A 161 -3.68 -9.71 -1.48
C VAL A 161 -2.80 -8.45 -1.57
N ARG A 162 -2.67 -7.88 -2.77
CA ARG A 162 -1.99 -6.60 -3.03
C ARG A 162 -2.58 -5.42 -2.24
N LYS A 163 -3.91 -5.24 -2.28
CA LYS A 163 -4.58 -4.13 -1.58
C LYS A 163 -4.43 -4.23 -0.07
N MET A 164 -4.55 -5.44 0.47
CA MET A 164 -4.34 -5.68 1.90
C MET A 164 -2.89 -5.40 2.30
N TYR A 165 -1.92 -5.86 1.51
CA TYR A 165 -0.50 -5.57 1.74
C TYR A 165 -0.24 -4.06 1.77
N ILE A 166 -0.78 -3.32 0.80
CA ILE A 166 -0.65 -1.87 0.72
C ILE A 166 -1.21 -1.23 2.00
N TYR A 167 -2.44 -1.57 2.39
CA TYR A 167 -3.09 -1.01 3.56
C TYR A 167 -2.29 -1.27 4.85
N GLU A 168 -1.93 -2.52 5.11
CA GLU A 168 -1.21 -2.92 6.33
C GLU A 168 0.20 -2.32 6.38
N THR A 169 0.94 -2.35 5.28
CA THR A 169 2.30 -1.79 5.25
C THR A 169 2.27 -0.28 5.45
N SER A 170 1.34 0.41 4.78
CA SER A 170 1.23 1.88 4.84
C SER A 170 0.87 2.35 6.25
N ARG A 171 -0.14 1.75 6.89
CA ARG A 171 -0.54 2.19 8.24
C ARG A 171 0.53 1.91 9.30
N LYS A 172 1.36 0.88 9.11
CA LYS A 172 2.45 0.52 10.05
C LYS A 172 3.74 1.31 9.81
N HIS A 173 3.94 1.79 8.59
CA HIS A 173 5.15 2.51 8.18
C HIS A 173 4.79 3.84 7.49
N PRO A 174 4.21 4.83 8.21
CA PRO A 174 3.64 6.05 7.61
C PRO A 174 4.67 7.02 6.98
N PHE A 175 5.96 6.74 7.18
CA PHE A 175 7.10 7.46 6.61
C PHE A 175 7.84 6.67 5.53
N LEU A 176 7.45 5.42 5.28
CA LEU A 176 8.05 4.63 4.20
C LEU A 176 7.66 5.24 2.85
N TYR A 177 8.62 5.26 1.93
CA TYR A 177 8.43 5.83 0.61
C TYR A 177 7.33 5.05 -0.15
N GLY A 178 6.28 5.76 -0.57
CA GLY A 178 5.09 5.14 -1.17
C GLY A 178 5.38 4.22 -2.36
N PRO A 179 6.23 4.63 -3.33
CA PRO A 179 6.63 3.76 -4.43
C PRO A 179 7.29 2.46 -3.98
N THR A 180 8.02 2.45 -2.85
CA THR A 180 8.57 1.20 -2.28
C THR A 180 7.45 0.25 -1.84
N ILE A 181 6.41 0.75 -1.18
CA ILE A 181 5.24 -0.05 -0.78
C ILE A 181 4.53 -0.60 -2.01
N LEU A 182 4.33 0.24 -3.02
CA LEU A 182 3.66 -0.12 -4.26
C LEU A 182 4.40 -1.24 -5.00
N THR A 183 5.70 -1.08 -5.24
CA THR A 183 6.53 -2.13 -5.87
C THR A 183 6.53 -3.42 -5.06
N MET A 184 6.71 -3.33 -3.73
CA MET A 184 6.74 -4.53 -2.88
C MET A 184 5.39 -5.26 -2.86
N SER A 185 4.28 -4.53 -2.95
CA SER A 185 2.95 -5.12 -3.03
C SER A 185 2.73 -5.96 -4.30
N MET A 186 3.31 -5.52 -5.43
CA MET A 186 3.28 -6.27 -6.68
C MET A 186 4.12 -7.54 -6.58
N CYS A 187 5.36 -7.42 -6.08
CA CYS A 187 6.22 -8.58 -5.82
C CYS A 187 5.51 -9.60 -4.93
N TYR A 188 4.85 -9.12 -3.88
CA TYR A 188 4.12 -9.96 -2.95
C TYR A 188 2.92 -10.66 -3.60
N GLU A 189 2.16 -9.98 -4.44
CA GLU A 189 1.06 -10.56 -5.22
C GLU A 189 1.57 -11.63 -6.19
N THR A 190 2.66 -11.38 -6.92
CA THR A 190 3.27 -12.36 -7.82
C THR A 190 3.71 -13.61 -7.06
N ALA A 191 4.40 -13.44 -5.93
CA ALA A 191 4.84 -14.56 -5.09
C ALA A 191 3.65 -15.40 -4.60
N SER A 192 2.58 -14.72 -4.19
CA SER A 192 1.32 -15.33 -3.75
C SER A 192 0.67 -16.21 -4.85
N LEU A 193 0.68 -15.74 -6.10
CA LEU A 193 0.15 -16.48 -7.24
C LEU A 193 1.00 -17.70 -7.60
N VAL A 194 2.33 -17.55 -7.57
CA VAL A 194 3.28 -18.66 -7.81
C VAL A 194 3.11 -19.76 -6.77
N ALA A 195 2.99 -19.37 -5.49
CA ALA A 195 2.71 -20.28 -4.38
C ALA A 195 1.41 -21.07 -4.59
N LYS A 196 0.31 -20.38 -4.90
CA LYS A 196 -0.99 -21.01 -5.21
C LYS A 196 -0.90 -22.04 -6.32
N LYS A 197 -0.20 -21.72 -7.42
CA LYS A 197 -0.01 -22.63 -8.55
C LYS A 197 0.77 -23.88 -8.13
N LYS A 198 1.82 -23.71 -7.34
CA LYS A 198 2.65 -24.83 -6.86
C LYS A 198 1.87 -25.78 -5.94
N ILE A 199 1.08 -25.24 -5.01
CA ILE A 199 0.22 -26.04 -4.11
C ILE A 199 -0.81 -26.85 -4.91
N ARG A 200 -1.44 -26.22 -5.92
CA ARG A 200 -2.41 -26.91 -6.78
C ARG A 200 -1.80 -28.06 -7.57
N LEU A 201 -0.56 -27.90 -8.05
CA LEU A 201 0.18 -28.94 -8.77
C LEU A 201 0.64 -30.09 -7.85
N SER A 202 0.87 -29.84 -6.56
CA SER A 202 1.22 -30.91 -5.60
C SER A 202 0.02 -31.68 -5.05
N ALA A 203 -1.20 -31.18 -5.27
CA ALA A 203 -2.45 -31.81 -4.84
C ALA A 203 -3.16 -32.61 -5.95
N SER A 204 -2.57 -32.65 -7.16
CA SER A 204 -3.03 -33.42 -8.32
C SER A 204 -2.05 -34.55 -8.63
#